data_AF-A0A1M6S9Q7-F1
#
_entry.id   AF-A0A1M6S9Q7-F1
#
_cell.length_a   1.000
_cell.length_b   1.000
_cell.length_c   1.000
_cell.angle_alpha   90.00
_cell.angle_beta   90.00
_cell.angle_gamma   90.00
#
_symmetry.space_group_name_H-M   'P 1'
#
loop_
_entity.id
_entity.type
_entity.pdbx_description
1 polymer ?
#
loop_
_entity_poly.entity_id
_entity_poly.type
_entity_poly.pdbx_seq_one_letter_code
_entity_poly.pdbx_strand_id
1 'polypeptide(L)'
;MTGTYRGLLGFREVAGLRTGDGRRVRRGRLYRSGTPQFLDEAEARRLVADTGIRSTIDLRLPHEMEQEGRGGFDLIGVPAHQYPIRVGQLVSETSAVAPMRGDDPVLDQYLRYLAVGSDAVAGAVARIAQPGTTPVLVHCTVGKDRTGVVVALALAAVGVERDEIAAEYGLLAEDVSASMERLRGMVSYGDDVDLYPPETFRVEPSTILRFLDAVDRIHGGPRAFLVDNGVIPQTLEALAEVLLEPSTTARRGAAVNITETRTYSADPDAAWRVVGDTGNIAAWIPAIEASRLEGDVRHATFADGGGEAIERIVEHDDAGRTYVYEYLSGPLPLKEYRSRISVREHAEGCEVVWTSDFTSGSAETDEQLRVAISGIYRSALDHLTTVLGEGS
;
A
#
# COMPACT_ATOMS: atom_id res chain seq x y z
N MET A 1 -9.32 -19.53 -10.03
CA MET A 1 -9.30 -20.99 -10.29
C MET A 1 -7.88 -21.34 -10.71
N THR A 2 -7.21 -22.27 -10.05
CA THR A 2 -5.91 -22.77 -10.52
C THR A 2 -6.17 -23.89 -11.53
N GLY A 3 -6.42 -23.53 -12.78
CA GLY A 3 -6.37 -24.48 -13.89
C GLY A 3 -4.91 -24.87 -14.17
N THR A 4 -4.66 -26.13 -14.50
CA THR A 4 -3.37 -26.55 -15.04
C THR A 4 -3.39 -26.33 -16.56
N TYR A 5 -2.36 -25.66 -17.07
CA TYR A 5 -2.18 -25.40 -18.50
C TYR A 5 -0.93 -26.13 -18.99
N ARG A 6 -1.10 -26.98 -20.00
CA ARG A 6 0.00 -27.81 -20.49
C ARG A 6 1.08 -26.90 -21.07
N GLY A 7 2.32 -27.11 -20.62
CA GLY A 7 3.46 -26.30 -21.06
C GLY A 7 3.70 -25.05 -20.21
N LEU A 8 2.75 -24.58 -19.40
CA LEU A 8 2.96 -23.41 -18.56
C LEU A 8 3.27 -23.79 -17.12
N LEU A 9 4.57 -23.82 -16.82
CA LEU A 9 5.03 -24.12 -15.46
C LEU A 9 4.63 -23.02 -14.48
N GLY A 10 4.43 -23.37 -13.23
CA GLY A 10 4.35 -22.40 -12.15
C GLY A 10 3.07 -21.57 -12.12
N PHE A 11 2.15 -21.79 -13.06
CA PHE A 11 1.01 -20.90 -13.30
C PHE A 11 0.07 -20.86 -12.09
N ARG A 12 -0.16 -19.65 -11.59
CA ARG A 12 -1.15 -19.40 -10.55
C ARG A 12 -1.59 -17.94 -10.51
N GLU A 13 -2.76 -17.76 -9.94
CA GLU A 13 -3.31 -16.47 -9.57
C GLU A 13 -2.70 -16.00 -8.24
N VAL A 14 -2.28 -14.74 -8.17
CA VAL A 14 -1.83 -14.08 -6.93
C VAL A 14 -3.02 -13.30 -6.37
N ALA A 15 -3.74 -13.88 -5.42
CA ALA A 15 -4.95 -13.30 -4.87
C ALA A 15 -5.24 -13.76 -3.43
N GLY A 16 -6.08 -13.02 -2.72
CA GLY A 16 -6.56 -13.34 -1.37
C GLY A 16 -5.59 -13.03 -0.23
N LEU A 17 -4.35 -12.64 -0.54
CA LEU A 17 -3.32 -12.29 0.44
C LEU A 17 -3.75 -11.08 1.27
N ARG A 18 -3.54 -11.14 2.58
CA ARG A 18 -3.94 -10.07 3.51
C ARG A 18 -2.91 -8.95 3.58
N THR A 19 -3.41 -7.72 3.64
CA THR A 19 -2.62 -6.54 3.99
C THR A 19 -2.75 -6.22 5.48
N GLY A 20 -1.80 -5.45 6.02
CA GLY A 20 -1.83 -5.03 7.42
C GLY A 20 -3.00 -4.11 7.78
N ASP A 21 -3.62 -3.47 6.79
CA ASP A 21 -4.85 -2.69 6.95
C ASP A 21 -6.14 -3.50 6.75
N GLY A 22 -6.04 -4.84 6.65
CA GLY A 22 -7.18 -5.75 6.57
C GLY A 22 -7.81 -5.92 5.19
N ARG A 23 -7.27 -5.25 4.15
CA ARG A 23 -7.64 -5.52 2.75
C ARG A 23 -7.07 -6.87 2.26
N ARG A 24 -7.49 -7.26 1.06
CA ARG A 24 -7.00 -8.47 0.40
C ARG A 24 -6.62 -8.20 -1.03
N VAL A 25 -5.69 -8.98 -1.57
CA VAL A 25 -5.36 -8.92 -3.01
C VAL A 25 -6.55 -9.42 -3.84
N ARG A 26 -7.02 -8.62 -4.80
CA ARG A 26 -8.14 -8.92 -5.70
C ARG A 26 -7.86 -10.16 -6.52
N ARG A 27 -8.92 -10.91 -6.76
CA ARG A 27 -8.96 -11.97 -7.77
C ARG A 27 -8.89 -11.41 -9.19
N GLY A 28 -8.30 -12.18 -10.09
CA GLY A 28 -8.28 -11.93 -11.53
C GLY A 28 -7.51 -10.67 -11.93
N ARG A 29 -6.46 -10.29 -11.19
CA ARG A 29 -5.65 -9.10 -11.51
C ARG A 29 -4.21 -9.42 -11.82
N LEU A 30 -3.58 -10.23 -10.97
CA LEU A 30 -2.18 -10.60 -11.08
C LEU A 30 -2.06 -12.12 -11.16
N TYR A 31 -1.35 -12.58 -12.19
CA TYR A 31 -0.96 -13.96 -12.36
C TYR A 31 0.56 -14.04 -12.45
N ARG A 32 1.12 -15.19 -12.09
CA ARG A 32 2.54 -15.49 -12.28
C ARG A 32 2.74 -16.89 -12.85
N SER A 33 3.82 -17.08 -13.59
CA SER A 33 4.23 -18.38 -14.15
C SER A 33 5.68 -18.37 -14.57
N GLY A 34 6.19 -19.53 -14.99
CA GLY A 34 7.31 -19.63 -15.91
C GLY A 34 6.95 -19.19 -17.33
N THR A 35 7.88 -19.41 -18.25
CA THR A 35 7.78 -18.95 -19.63
C THR A 35 6.57 -19.57 -20.35
N PRO A 36 5.78 -18.78 -21.11
CA PRO A 36 4.68 -19.27 -21.93
C PRO A 36 5.13 -19.93 -23.24
N GLN A 37 6.43 -20.04 -23.51
CA GLN A 37 6.96 -20.55 -24.78
C GLN A 37 6.47 -21.96 -25.16
N PHE A 38 6.10 -22.78 -24.18
CA PHE A 38 5.63 -24.15 -24.41
C PHE A 38 4.11 -24.27 -24.49
N LEU A 39 3.37 -23.16 -24.39
CA LEU A 39 1.95 -23.15 -24.71
C LEU A 39 1.79 -23.32 -26.22
N ASP A 40 0.93 -24.24 -26.63
CA ASP A 40 0.40 -24.20 -27.99
C ASP A 40 -0.71 -23.13 -28.11
N GLU A 41 -1.15 -22.87 -29.34
CA GLU A 41 -2.19 -21.87 -29.63
C GLU A 41 -3.52 -22.16 -28.92
N ALA A 42 -3.90 -23.43 -28.78
CA ALA A 42 -5.17 -23.83 -28.18
C ALA A 42 -5.14 -23.64 -26.66
N GLU A 43 -4.06 -24.06 -26.00
CA GLU A 43 -3.83 -23.86 -24.57
C GLU A 43 -3.70 -22.37 -24.24
N ALA A 44 -3.03 -21.58 -25.09
CA ALA A 44 -2.97 -20.13 -24.94
C ALA A 44 -4.37 -19.47 -25.01
N ARG A 45 -5.21 -19.86 -25.98
CA ARG A 45 -6.61 -19.38 -26.06
C ARG A 45 -7.42 -19.78 -24.84
N ARG A 46 -7.27 -21.03 -24.37
CA ARG A 46 -7.96 -21.54 -23.19
C ARG A 46 -7.56 -20.73 -21.95
N LEU A 47 -6.26 -20.53 -21.75
CA LEU A 47 -5.73 -19.73 -20.65
C LEU A 47 -6.30 -18.31 -20.66
N VAL A 48 -6.28 -17.62 -21.80
CA VAL A 48 -6.84 -16.26 -21.92
C VAL A 48 -8.36 -16.26 -21.65
N ALA A 49 -9.10 -17.23 -22.17
CA ALA A 49 -10.54 -17.35 -21.95
C ALA A 49 -10.89 -17.57 -20.47
N ASP A 50 -10.13 -18.42 -19.78
CA ASP A 50 -10.38 -18.77 -18.37
C ASP A 50 -10.00 -17.64 -17.39
N THR A 51 -8.97 -16.86 -17.73
CA THR A 51 -8.32 -15.91 -16.79
C THR A 51 -8.59 -14.44 -17.12
N GLY A 52 -8.95 -14.16 -18.37
CA GLY A 52 -9.05 -12.81 -18.92
C GLY A 52 -7.70 -12.09 -19.06
N ILE A 53 -6.56 -12.80 -19.06
CA ILE A 53 -5.23 -12.19 -19.24
C ILE A 53 -5.22 -11.29 -20.49
N ARG A 54 -4.84 -10.02 -20.29
CA ARG A 54 -4.79 -8.98 -21.33
C ARG A 54 -3.38 -8.70 -21.82
N SER A 55 -2.37 -8.89 -20.97
CA SER A 55 -0.98 -8.70 -21.34
C SER A 55 -0.04 -9.51 -20.45
N THR A 56 1.23 -9.57 -20.85
CA THR A 56 2.31 -10.13 -20.05
C THR A 56 3.35 -9.09 -19.70
N ILE A 57 4.04 -9.31 -18.57
CA ILE A 57 5.29 -8.65 -18.22
C ILE A 57 6.37 -9.72 -18.30
N ASP A 58 7.25 -9.59 -19.30
CA ASP A 58 8.33 -10.54 -19.57
C ASP A 58 9.64 -10.01 -18.97
N LEU A 59 10.15 -10.72 -17.96
CA LEU A 59 11.33 -10.34 -17.19
C LEU A 59 12.62 -10.98 -17.71
N ARG A 60 12.52 -11.79 -18.78
CA ARG A 60 13.66 -12.48 -19.38
C ARG A 60 14.64 -11.53 -20.03
N LEU A 61 15.88 -11.96 -20.22
CA LEU A 61 16.89 -11.22 -20.96
C LEU A 61 16.52 -11.17 -22.45
N PRO A 62 16.97 -10.15 -23.21
CA PRO A 62 16.65 -10.05 -24.63
C PRO A 62 16.96 -11.33 -25.43
N HIS A 63 18.12 -11.95 -25.19
CA HIS A 63 18.49 -13.18 -25.89
C HIS A 63 17.58 -14.38 -25.53
N GLU A 64 17.10 -14.48 -24.28
CA GLU A 64 16.11 -15.50 -23.89
C GLU A 64 14.81 -15.29 -24.67
N MET A 65 14.35 -14.04 -24.83
CA MET A 65 13.13 -13.72 -25.57
C MET A 65 13.28 -14.01 -27.07
N GLU A 66 14.41 -13.63 -27.66
CA GLU A 66 14.71 -13.83 -29.08
C GLU A 66 14.84 -15.32 -29.45
N GLN A 67 15.50 -16.10 -28.61
CA GLN A 67 15.75 -17.52 -28.86
C GLN A 67 14.53 -18.40 -28.59
N GLU A 68 13.76 -18.07 -27.55
CA GLU A 68 12.73 -18.98 -27.04
C GLU A 68 11.29 -18.51 -27.36
N GLY A 69 11.08 -17.23 -27.66
CA GLY A 69 9.77 -16.67 -27.95
C GLY A 69 8.77 -16.79 -26.79
N ARG A 70 7.46 -16.67 -27.10
CA ARG A 70 6.35 -16.79 -26.13
C ARG A 70 5.27 -17.79 -26.56
N GLY A 71 5.59 -18.65 -27.53
CA GLY A 71 4.72 -19.76 -27.95
C GLY A 71 3.34 -19.28 -28.39
N GLY A 72 2.29 -19.95 -27.90
CA GLY A 72 0.90 -19.65 -28.23
C GLY A 72 0.47 -18.21 -27.96
N PHE A 73 1.13 -17.48 -27.06
CA PHE A 73 0.85 -16.06 -26.84
C PHE A 73 1.26 -15.16 -28.00
N ASP A 74 2.35 -15.49 -28.72
CA ASP A 74 2.71 -14.78 -29.95
C ASP A 74 1.68 -15.07 -31.05
N LEU A 75 1.22 -16.32 -31.14
CA LEU A 75 0.26 -16.77 -32.17
C LEU A 75 -1.11 -16.10 -32.04
N ILE A 76 -1.57 -15.85 -30.81
CA ILE A 76 -2.86 -15.18 -30.57
C ILE A 76 -2.72 -13.67 -30.30
N GLY A 77 -1.51 -13.13 -30.38
CA GLY A 77 -1.24 -11.69 -30.26
C GLY A 77 -1.43 -11.12 -28.86
N VAL A 78 -1.09 -11.85 -27.78
CA VAL A 78 -1.09 -11.29 -26.42
C VAL A 78 0.02 -10.24 -26.29
N PRO A 79 -0.28 -8.98 -25.95
CA PRO A 79 0.73 -7.93 -25.75
C PRO A 79 1.75 -8.31 -24.68
N ALA A 80 3.04 -8.08 -24.93
CA ALA A 80 4.12 -8.16 -23.94
C ALA A 80 4.67 -6.78 -23.61
N HIS A 81 4.94 -6.57 -22.33
CA HIS A 81 5.76 -5.48 -21.84
C HIS A 81 7.08 -6.05 -21.34
N GLN A 82 8.17 -5.73 -22.03
CA GLN A 82 9.49 -6.29 -21.75
C GLN A 82 10.21 -5.43 -20.69
N TYR A 83 10.60 -6.06 -19.59
CA TYR A 83 11.38 -5.45 -18.51
C TYR A 83 12.53 -6.40 -18.15
N PRO A 84 13.56 -6.52 -19.00
CA PRO A 84 14.61 -7.51 -18.84
C PRO A 84 15.41 -7.27 -17.55
N ILE A 85 15.26 -8.17 -16.57
CA ILE A 85 16.01 -8.07 -15.31
C ILE A 85 17.39 -8.67 -15.51
N ARG A 86 18.40 -7.79 -15.51
CA ARG A 86 19.81 -8.16 -15.64
C ARG A 86 20.23 -9.02 -14.44
N VAL A 87 20.93 -10.12 -14.73
CA VAL A 87 21.36 -11.10 -13.71
C VAL A 87 22.82 -10.92 -13.30
N GLY A 88 23.53 -9.95 -13.89
CA GLY A 88 24.95 -9.67 -13.65
C GLY A 88 25.85 -10.36 -14.68
N GLN A 89 26.97 -10.91 -14.22
CA GLN A 89 27.92 -11.60 -15.09
C GLN A 89 27.35 -12.95 -15.54
N LEU A 90 27.21 -13.12 -16.85
CA LEU A 90 26.75 -14.36 -17.48
C LEU A 90 27.90 -15.38 -17.61
N VAL A 91 27.55 -16.66 -17.69
CA VAL A 91 28.50 -17.76 -17.98
C VAL A 91 29.07 -17.63 -19.40
N SER A 92 28.24 -17.21 -20.35
CA SER A 92 28.62 -16.84 -21.72
C SER A 92 27.64 -15.77 -22.26
N GLU A 93 27.98 -15.11 -23.36
CA GLU A 93 27.14 -14.03 -23.93
C GLU A 93 25.73 -14.50 -24.34
N THR A 94 25.58 -15.78 -24.68
CA THR A 94 24.32 -16.39 -25.08
C THR A 94 23.58 -17.08 -23.94
N SER A 95 24.19 -17.16 -22.75
CA SER A 95 23.64 -17.84 -21.58
C SER A 95 22.85 -16.88 -20.71
N ALA A 96 21.74 -17.36 -20.15
CA ALA A 96 20.94 -16.71 -19.14
C ALA A 96 21.37 -17.09 -17.71
N VAL A 97 22.38 -17.93 -17.59
CA VAL A 97 22.92 -18.38 -16.30
C VAL A 97 23.96 -17.40 -15.79
N ALA A 98 23.81 -17.00 -14.53
CA ALA A 98 24.82 -16.26 -13.79
C ALA A 98 25.40 -17.16 -12.69
N PRO A 99 26.74 -17.26 -12.53
CA PRO A 99 27.32 -18.02 -11.43
C PRO A 99 26.90 -17.45 -10.07
N MET A 100 26.31 -18.29 -9.24
CA MET A 100 25.92 -17.93 -7.88
C MET A 100 26.97 -18.47 -6.90
N ARG A 101 27.60 -17.57 -6.14
CA ARG A 101 28.69 -17.87 -5.20
C ARG A 101 28.37 -17.23 -3.85
N GLY A 102 29.02 -17.71 -2.79
CA GLY A 102 28.87 -17.17 -1.44
C GLY A 102 28.01 -18.05 -0.54
N ASP A 103 27.79 -17.57 0.68
CA ASP A 103 27.09 -18.33 1.74
C ASP A 103 25.56 -18.33 1.56
N ASP A 104 25.01 -17.33 0.86
CA ASP A 104 23.57 -17.22 0.57
C ASP A 104 23.32 -16.86 -0.91
N PRO A 105 23.66 -17.79 -1.83
CA PRO A 105 23.75 -17.50 -3.26
C PRO A 105 22.44 -16.96 -3.86
N VAL A 106 21.28 -17.40 -3.36
CA VAL A 106 19.96 -16.98 -3.86
C VAL A 106 19.63 -15.56 -3.43
N LEU A 107 19.85 -15.21 -2.16
CA LEU A 107 19.64 -13.84 -1.68
C LEU A 107 20.59 -12.87 -2.39
N ASP A 108 21.86 -13.22 -2.51
CA ASP A 108 22.87 -12.40 -3.18
C ASP A 108 22.47 -12.13 -4.64
N GLN A 109 21.88 -13.13 -5.31
CA GLN A 109 21.35 -12.95 -6.66
C GLN A 109 20.13 -12.03 -6.70
N TYR A 110 19.24 -12.07 -5.71
CA TYR A 110 18.08 -11.18 -5.65
C TYR A 110 18.50 -9.72 -5.43
N LEU A 111 19.46 -9.50 -4.53
CA LEU A 111 20.04 -8.17 -4.31
C LEU A 111 20.78 -7.67 -5.55
N ARG A 112 21.42 -8.57 -6.31
CA ARG A 112 22.06 -8.24 -7.58
C ARG A 112 21.05 -7.76 -8.62
N TYR A 113 19.86 -8.37 -8.71
CA TYR A 113 18.80 -7.89 -9.61
C TYR A 113 18.47 -6.42 -9.33
N LEU A 114 18.43 -6.01 -8.06
CA LEU A 114 18.21 -4.61 -7.70
C LEU A 114 19.42 -3.75 -8.03
N ALA A 115 20.64 -4.22 -7.74
CA ALA A 115 21.86 -3.45 -7.96
C ALA A 115 22.16 -3.15 -9.44
N VAL A 116 21.85 -4.08 -10.36
CA VAL A 116 22.17 -3.92 -11.80
C VAL A 116 20.94 -3.81 -12.70
N GLY A 117 19.73 -3.88 -12.15
CA GLY A 117 18.47 -3.93 -12.89
C GLY A 117 17.32 -3.20 -12.22
N SER A 118 17.60 -2.24 -11.34
CA SER A 118 16.56 -1.51 -10.59
C SER A 118 15.54 -0.81 -11.50
N ASP A 119 15.98 -0.27 -12.63
CA ASP A 119 15.14 0.33 -13.68
C ASP A 119 14.09 -0.65 -14.21
N ALA A 120 14.52 -1.87 -14.55
CA ALA A 120 13.65 -2.92 -15.05
C ALA A 120 12.71 -3.44 -13.95
N VAL A 121 13.20 -3.65 -12.73
CA VAL A 121 12.40 -4.11 -11.59
C VAL A 121 11.31 -3.09 -11.24
N ALA A 122 11.69 -1.83 -11.07
CA ALA A 122 10.77 -0.74 -10.74
C ALA A 122 9.76 -0.51 -11.88
N GLY A 123 10.23 -0.52 -13.13
CA GLY A 123 9.40 -0.42 -14.31
C GLY A 123 8.38 -1.56 -14.44
N ALA A 124 8.76 -2.80 -14.11
CA ALA A 124 7.86 -3.94 -14.12
C ALA A 124 6.74 -3.79 -13.07
N VAL A 125 7.08 -3.36 -11.84
CA VAL A 125 6.08 -3.09 -10.80
C VAL A 125 5.16 -1.95 -11.22
N ALA A 126 5.71 -0.85 -11.75
CA ALA A 126 4.94 0.29 -12.24
C ALA A 126 4.01 -0.08 -13.40
N ARG A 127 4.42 -1.01 -14.28
CA ARG A 127 3.59 -1.48 -15.39
C ARG A 127 2.31 -2.15 -14.91
N ILE A 128 2.33 -2.89 -13.81
CA ILE A 128 1.14 -3.56 -13.24
C ILE A 128 0.04 -2.53 -12.94
N ALA A 129 0.41 -1.33 -12.50
CA ALA A 129 -0.52 -0.25 -12.17
C ALA A 129 -1.11 0.47 -13.39
N GLN A 130 -0.53 0.28 -14.59
CA GLN A 130 -0.94 1.05 -15.77
C GLN A 130 -2.32 0.60 -16.30
N PRO A 131 -3.19 1.54 -16.70
CA PRO A 131 -4.49 1.21 -17.29
C PRO A 131 -4.36 0.24 -18.48
N GLY A 132 -5.25 -0.74 -18.54
CA GLY A 132 -5.28 -1.75 -19.61
C GLY A 132 -4.30 -2.91 -19.44
N THR A 133 -3.39 -2.87 -18.45
CA THR A 133 -2.43 -3.96 -18.20
C THR A 133 -3.08 -5.17 -17.53
N THR A 134 -3.89 -4.97 -16.48
CA THR A 134 -4.51 -6.09 -15.75
C THR A 134 -5.81 -6.57 -16.40
N PRO A 135 -6.12 -7.89 -16.37
CA PRO A 135 -5.35 -8.98 -15.73
C PRO A 135 -4.03 -9.29 -16.43
N VAL A 136 -2.93 -9.36 -15.67
CA VAL A 136 -1.56 -9.45 -16.21
C VAL A 136 -0.85 -10.71 -15.75
N LEU A 137 -0.06 -11.33 -16.64
CA LEU A 137 0.85 -12.41 -16.30
C LEU A 137 2.28 -11.89 -16.16
N VAL A 138 2.86 -11.95 -14.96
CA VAL A 138 4.28 -11.66 -14.73
C VAL A 138 5.06 -12.97 -14.82
N HIS A 139 6.05 -13.04 -15.71
CA HIS A 139 6.84 -14.26 -15.89
C HIS A 139 8.32 -13.98 -16.14
N CYS A 140 9.13 -14.98 -15.84
CA CYS A 140 10.49 -15.12 -16.34
C CYS A 140 10.59 -16.50 -16.99
N THR A 141 11.73 -17.17 -16.90
CA THR A 141 11.88 -18.52 -17.47
C THR A 141 11.22 -19.57 -16.61
N VAL A 142 11.57 -19.65 -15.32
CA VAL A 142 10.97 -20.61 -14.37
C VAL A 142 9.77 -20.03 -13.63
N GLY A 143 9.70 -18.71 -13.48
CA GLY A 143 8.65 -18.05 -12.69
C GLY A 143 8.92 -18.00 -11.18
N LYS A 144 10.13 -18.38 -10.75
CA LYS A 144 10.55 -18.42 -9.35
C LYS A 144 11.25 -17.14 -8.91
N ASP A 145 12.46 -16.88 -9.42
CA ASP A 145 13.39 -15.88 -8.88
C ASP A 145 13.02 -14.44 -9.29
N ARG A 146 13.30 -14.05 -10.54
CA ARG A 146 12.98 -12.72 -11.08
C ARG A 146 11.50 -12.35 -10.90
N THR A 147 10.61 -13.30 -11.21
CA THR A 147 9.16 -13.16 -10.98
C THR A 147 8.83 -13.01 -9.50
N GLY A 148 9.45 -13.81 -8.63
CA GLY A 148 9.24 -13.74 -7.18
C GLY A 148 9.66 -12.40 -6.60
N VAL A 149 10.79 -11.84 -7.03
CA VAL A 149 11.25 -10.51 -6.61
C VAL A 149 10.27 -9.42 -7.02
N VAL A 150 9.83 -9.39 -8.29
CA VAL A 150 8.87 -8.37 -8.77
C VAL A 150 7.52 -8.50 -8.07
N VAL A 151 6.98 -9.73 -7.93
CA VAL A 151 5.71 -9.97 -7.26
C VAL A 151 5.79 -9.61 -5.78
N ALA A 152 6.86 -10.01 -5.08
CA ALA A 152 7.05 -9.68 -3.66
C ALA A 152 7.16 -8.18 -3.43
N LEU A 153 7.92 -7.45 -4.28
CA LEU A 153 8.01 -6.00 -4.18
C LEU A 153 6.66 -5.32 -4.46
N ALA A 154 5.91 -5.78 -5.46
CA ALA A 154 4.57 -5.24 -5.74
C ALA A 154 3.61 -5.45 -4.57
N LEU A 155 3.58 -6.66 -4.00
CA LEU A 155 2.74 -7.01 -2.84
C LEU A 155 3.15 -6.23 -1.59
N ALA A 156 4.44 -6.15 -1.30
CA ALA A 156 4.93 -5.42 -0.14
C ALA A 156 4.71 -3.90 -0.28
N ALA A 157 4.82 -3.34 -1.49
CA ALA A 157 4.57 -1.92 -1.76
C ALA A 157 3.09 -1.51 -1.53
N VAL A 158 2.15 -2.45 -1.69
CA VAL A 158 0.73 -2.24 -1.37
C VAL A 158 0.36 -2.70 0.06
N GLY A 159 1.34 -3.10 0.87
CA GLY A 159 1.15 -3.38 2.29
C GLY A 159 0.66 -4.80 2.62
N VAL A 160 0.88 -5.77 1.72
CA VAL A 160 0.63 -7.19 2.02
C VAL A 160 1.58 -7.66 3.12
N GLU A 161 1.05 -8.43 4.07
CA GLU A 161 1.80 -8.97 5.20
C GLU A 161 2.98 -9.86 4.74
N ARG A 162 4.11 -9.76 5.44
CA ARG A 162 5.35 -10.47 5.05
C ARG A 162 5.15 -11.99 4.99
N ASP A 163 4.41 -12.55 5.95
CA ASP A 163 4.10 -13.98 6.00
C ASP A 163 3.20 -14.43 4.85
N GLU A 164 2.28 -13.57 4.39
CA GLU A 164 1.43 -13.86 3.23
C GLU A 164 2.27 -13.87 1.95
N ILE A 165 3.18 -12.91 1.79
CA ILE A 165 4.12 -12.87 0.65
C ILE A 165 5.02 -14.10 0.65
N ALA A 166 5.55 -14.48 1.81
CA ALA A 166 6.38 -15.65 1.96
C ALA A 166 5.63 -16.95 1.64
N ALA A 167 4.38 -17.07 2.10
CA ALA A 167 3.51 -18.20 1.79
C ALA A 167 3.21 -18.29 0.28
N GLU A 168 2.89 -17.17 -0.38
CA GLU A 168 2.64 -17.12 -1.83
C GLU A 168 3.88 -17.47 -2.65
N TYR A 169 5.02 -16.88 -2.28
CA TYR A 169 6.29 -17.19 -2.90
C TYR A 169 6.62 -18.68 -2.75
N GLY A 170 6.40 -19.22 -1.55
CA GLY A 170 6.58 -20.62 -1.17
C GLY A 170 5.59 -21.61 -1.79
N LEU A 171 4.56 -21.15 -2.51
CA LEU A 171 3.67 -22.05 -3.22
C LEU A 171 4.45 -22.81 -4.29
N LEU A 172 4.71 -24.08 -4.00
CA LEU A 172 5.28 -25.04 -4.92
C LEU A 172 4.24 -25.36 -5.99
N ALA A 173 4.55 -25.00 -7.22
CA ALA A 173 3.69 -25.30 -8.34
C ALA A 173 4.13 -26.56 -9.12
N GLU A 174 5.38 -27.03 -8.98
CA GLU A 174 5.87 -28.16 -9.81
C GLU A 174 7.14 -28.85 -9.31
N ASP A 175 7.35 -30.04 -9.87
CA ASP A 175 8.55 -30.87 -9.75
C ASP A 175 9.79 -30.12 -10.27
N VAL A 176 10.74 -29.89 -9.36
CA VAL A 176 12.06 -29.32 -9.66
C VAL A 176 12.72 -30.01 -10.85
N SER A 177 12.55 -31.33 -10.96
CA SER A 177 13.12 -32.15 -12.02
C SER A 177 12.58 -31.76 -13.39
N ALA A 178 11.27 -31.53 -13.52
CA ALA A 178 10.63 -31.12 -14.75
C ALA A 178 11.04 -29.69 -15.17
N SER A 179 11.24 -28.79 -14.20
CA SER A 179 11.77 -27.44 -14.48
C SER A 179 13.20 -27.52 -15.03
N MET A 180 14.05 -28.34 -14.41
CA MET A 180 15.44 -28.52 -14.84
C MET A 180 15.56 -29.18 -16.20
N GLU A 181 14.74 -30.20 -16.47
CA GLU A 181 14.70 -30.85 -17.79
C GLU A 181 14.34 -29.85 -18.90
N ARG A 182 13.36 -28.97 -18.65
CA ARG A 182 13.03 -27.92 -19.61
C ARG A 182 14.14 -26.90 -19.80
N LEU A 183 14.81 -26.46 -18.73
CA LEU A 183 15.93 -25.53 -18.83
C LEU A 183 17.09 -26.12 -19.64
N ARG A 184 17.45 -27.39 -19.42
CA ARG A 184 18.50 -28.05 -20.23
C ARG A 184 18.17 -28.13 -21.72
N GLY A 185 16.87 -28.16 -22.06
CA GLY A 185 16.41 -28.14 -23.45
C GLY A 185 16.39 -26.76 -24.12
N MET A 186 16.60 -25.67 -23.38
CA MET A 186 16.57 -24.29 -23.90
C MET A 186 17.95 -23.87 -24.40
N VAL A 187 18.00 -23.09 -25.48
CA VAL A 187 19.24 -22.56 -26.07
C VAL A 187 19.92 -21.60 -25.11
N SER A 188 19.13 -20.79 -24.40
CA SER A 188 19.62 -19.77 -23.47
C SER A 188 20.12 -20.33 -22.13
N TYR A 189 19.89 -21.61 -21.81
CA TYR A 189 20.34 -22.23 -20.57
C TYR A 189 21.25 -23.41 -20.85
N GLY A 190 20.75 -24.43 -21.57
CA GLY A 190 21.50 -25.64 -21.87
C GLY A 190 22.10 -26.29 -20.62
N ASP A 191 23.31 -26.83 -20.78
CA ASP A 191 24.05 -27.48 -19.70
C ASP A 191 24.58 -26.49 -18.64
N ASP A 192 24.60 -25.17 -18.93
CA ASP A 192 25.07 -24.16 -17.96
C ASP A 192 24.22 -24.16 -16.68
N VAL A 193 22.97 -24.65 -16.75
CA VAL A 193 22.08 -24.75 -15.59
C VAL A 193 22.66 -25.65 -14.48
N ASP A 194 23.56 -26.57 -14.82
CA ASP A 194 24.23 -27.45 -13.85
C ASP A 194 25.28 -26.72 -13.00
N LEU A 195 25.60 -25.45 -13.33
CA LEU A 195 26.43 -24.57 -12.49
C LEU A 195 25.67 -24.00 -11.28
N TYR A 196 24.34 -24.07 -11.27
CA TYR A 196 23.56 -23.57 -10.15
C TYR A 196 23.72 -24.47 -8.92
N PRO A 197 23.89 -23.87 -7.72
CA PRO A 197 23.98 -24.65 -6.50
C PRO A 197 22.62 -25.28 -6.16
N PRO A 198 22.57 -26.43 -5.46
CA PRO A 198 21.32 -27.16 -5.19
C PRO A 198 20.21 -26.33 -4.51
N GLU A 199 20.60 -25.33 -3.72
CA GLU A 199 19.72 -24.39 -3.03
C GLU A 199 18.89 -23.55 -4.01
N THR A 200 19.43 -23.25 -5.19
CA THR A 200 18.73 -22.51 -6.26
C THR A 200 17.53 -23.29 -6.79
N PHE A 201 17.46 -24.60 -6.58
CA PHE A 201 16.32 -25.39 -7.03
C PHE A 201 15.17 -25.44 -6.02
N ARG A 202 15.37 -24.92 -4.80
CA ARG A 202 14.34 -24.89 -3.75
C ARG A 202 13.57 -23.58 -3.76
N VAL A 203 12.33 -23.65 -3.27
CA VAL A 203 11.48 -22.49 -3.03
C VAL A 203 11.32 -22.33 -1.52
N GLU A 204 12.30 -21.68 -0.89
CA GLU A 204 12.29 -21.46 0.57
C GLU A 204 11.61 -20.12 0.90
N PRO A 205 10.48 -20.10 1.66
CA PRO A 205 9.82 -18.85 2.06
C PRO A 205 10.74 -17.88 2.81
N SER A 206 11.69 -18.41 3.59
CA SER A 206 12.67 -17.60 4.32
C SER A 206 13.58 -16.77 3.39
N THR A 207 13.80 -17.19 2.15
CA THR A 207 14.61 -16.42 1.19
C THR A 207 13.93 -15.12 0.79
N ILE A 208 12.61 -15.12 0.54
CA ILE A 208 11.92 -13.88 0.18
C ILE A 208 11.76 -12.94 1.39
N LEU A 209 11.63 -13.49 2.61
CA LEU A 209 11.63 -12.70 3.84
C LEU A 209 12.98 -12.00 4.04
N ARG A 210 14.09 -12.72 3.96
CA ARG A 210 15.45 -12.15 4.08
C ARG A 210 15.72 -11.11 2.99
N PHE A 211 15.23 -11.33 1.78
CA PHE A 211 15.28 -10.35 0.69
C PHE A 211 14.52 -9.07 1.05
N LEU A 212 13.28 -9.19 1.49
CA LEU A 212 12.47 -8.02 1.89
C LEU A 212 13.09 -7.28 3.08
N ASP A 213 13.67 -7.98 4.06
CA ASP A 213 14.41 -7.36 5.17
C ASP A 213 15.66 -6.61 4.68
N ALA A 214 16.38 -7.17 3.71
CA ALA A 214 17.51 -6.50 3.10
C ALA A 214 17.09 -5.25 2.32
N VAL A 215 15.94 -5.28 1.63
CA VAL A 215 15.35 -4.11 0.97
C VAL A 215 15.00 -3.03 1.99
N ASP A 216 14.44 -3.39 3.14
CA ASP A 216 14.17 -2.43 4.23
C ASP A 216 15.45 -1.75 4.71
N ARG A 217 16.51 -2.53 4.99
CA ARG A 217 17.78 -2.00 5.49
C ARG A 217 18.53 -1.13 4.47
N ILE A 218 18.56 -1.55 3.20
CA ILE A 218 19.39 -0.91 2.16
C ILE A 218 18.67 0.29 1.55
N HIS A 219 17.36 0.18 1.34
CA HIS A 219 16.59 1.16 0.58
C HIS A 219 15.52 1.90 1.40
N GLY A 220 15.35 1.59 2.69
CA GLY A 220 14.26 2.15 3.50
C GLY A 220 12.89 1.53 3.19
N GLY A 221 12.89 0.39 2.49
CA GLY A 221 11.71 -0.44 2.22
C GLY A 221 11.25 -0.43 0.76
N PRO A 222 10.28 -1.29 0.41
CA PRO A 222 9.87 -1.52 -0.98
C PRO A 222 9.36 -0.26 -1.68
N ARG A 223 8.57 0.58 -0.98
CA ARG A 223 8.05 1.84 -1.55
C ARG A 223 9.18 2.83 -1.82
N ALA A 224 10.13 2.98 -0.90
CA ALA A 224 11.27 3.86 -1.06
C ALA A 224 12.16 3.40 -2.22
N PHE A 225 12.48 2.10 -2.29
CA PHE A 225 13.18 1.52 -3.45
C PHE A 225 12.49 1.85 -4.78
N LEU A 226 11.16 1.71 -4.88
CA LEU A 226 10.43 2.00 -6.11
C LEU A 226 10.48 3.49 -6.47
N VAL A 227 10.31 4.39 -5.48
CA VAL A 227 10.36 5.83 -5.69
C VAL A 227 11.76 6.28 -6.15
N ASP A 228 12.80 5.81 -5.48
CA ASP A 228 14.19 6.12 -5.82
C ASP A 228 14.57 5.66 -7.24
N ASN A 229 13.84 4.69 -7.78
CA ASN A 229 14.03 4.15 -9.12
C ASN A 229 12.94 4.59 -10.11
N GLY A 230 12.31 5.74 -9.86
CA GLY A 230 11.50 6.46 -10.84
C GLY A 230 9.99 6.16 -10.81
N VAL A 231 9.51 5.40 -9.83
CA VAL A 231 8.07 5.18 -9.64
C VAL A 231 7.48 6.31 -8.81
N ILE A 232 6.67 7.16 -9.44
CA ILE A 232 6.02 8.27 -8.73
C ILE A 232 4.96 7.75 -7.72
N PRO A 233 4.72 8.46 -6.61
CA PRO A 233 3.76 8.05 -5.57
C PRO A 233 2.36 7.68 -6.09
N GLN A 234 1.86 8.41 -7.09
CA GLN A 234 0.55 8.17 -7.71
C GLN A 234 0.48 6.80 -8.41
N THR A 235 1.61 6.30 -8.91
CA THR A 235 1.68 4.94 -9.49
C THR A 235 1.57 3.87 -8.40
N LEU A 236 2.10 4.12 -7.21
CA LEU A 236 1.98 3.21 -6.07
C LEU A 236 0.54 3.18 -5.51
N GLU A 237 -0.15 4.32 -5.54
CA GLU A 237 -1.58 4.40 -5.22
C GLU A 237 -2.42 3.64 -6.26
N ALA A 238 -2.16 3.88 -7.56
CA ALA A 238 -2.81 3.14 -8.63
C ALA A 238 -2.55 1.62 -8.56
N LEU A 239 -1.33 1.22 -8.15
CA LEU A 239 -0.99 -0.19 -7.92
C LEU A 239 -1.89 -0.80 -6.83
N ALA A 240 -2.08 -0.08 -5.72
CA ALA A 240 -2.97 -0.52 -4.64
C ALA A 240 -4.43 -0.61 -5.11
N GLU A 241 -4.91 0.36 -5.88
CA GLU A 241 -6.28 0.34 -6.44
C GLU A 241 -6.52 -0.79 -7.44
N VAL A 242 -5.49 -1.16 -8.20
CA VAL A 242 -5.54 -2.28 -9.14
C VAL A 242 -5.51 -3.62 -8.40
N LEU A 243 -4.62 -3.76 -7.42
CA LEU A 243 -4.32 -5.05 -6.78
C LEU A 243 -5.16 -5.36 -5.55
N LEU A 244 -5.64 -4.38 -4.79
CA LEU A 244 -6.31 -4.63 -3.51
C LEU A 244 -7.81 -4.46 -3.60
N GLU A 245 -8.56 -5.39 -3.03
CA GLU A 245 -10.01 -5.28 -2.85
C GLU A 245 -10.32 -3.91 -2.28
N PRO A 246 -11.38 -3.25 -2.78
CA PRO A 246 -11.87 -2.05 -2.12
C PRO A 246 -12.04 -2.41 -0.65
N SER A 247 -11.54 -1.55 0.22
CA SER A 247 -11.53 -1.83 1.65
C SER A 247 -12.90 -2.34 2.11
N THR A 248 -12.96 -3.56 2.64
CA THR A 248 -14.19 -4.18 3.19
C THR A 248 -14.60 -3.59 4.53
N THR A 249 -13.89 -2.55 5.00
CA THR A 249 -14.56 -1.47 5.71
C THR A 249 -15.56 -0.82 4.76
N ALA A 250 -16.69 -1.51 4.60
CA ALA A 250 -17.85 -1.18 3.78
C ALA A 250 -17.98 0.33 3.69
N ARG A 251 -17.61 0.95 2.55
CA ARG A 251 -17.62 2.41 2.38
C ARG A 251 -17.51 3.10 3.76
N ARG A 252 -16.38 2.95 4.47
CA ARG A 252 -16.07 3.94 5.52
C ARG A 252 -16.36 5.25 4.82
N GLY A 253 -17.36 6.01 5.28
CA GLY A 253 -17.50 7.36 4.78
C GLY A 253 -16.11 7.95 4.85
N ALA A 254 -15.63 8.55 3.76
CA ALA A 254 -14.35 9.24 3.78
C ALA A 254 -14.29 9.99 5.11
N ALA A 255 -13.21 9.81 5.88
CA ALA A 255 -13.10 10.39 7.21
C ALA A 255 -13.63 11.81 7.15
N VAL A 256 -14.66 12.09 7.94
CA VAL A 256 -15.35 13.37 7.89
C VAL A 256 -14.38 14.38 8.45
N ASN A 257 -13.84 15.24 7.59
CA ASN A 257 -12.98 16.34 7.99
C ASN A 257 -13.87 17.58 8.17
N ILE A 258 -13.81 18.19 9.35
CA ILE A 258 -14.43 19.48 9.65
C ILE A 258 -13.29 20.46 9.92
N THR A 259 -13.38 21.63 9.32
CA THR A 259 -12.54 22.79 9.64
C THR A 259 -13.48 23.98 9.78
N GLU A 260 -13.51 24.57 10.96
CA GLU A 260 -14.15 25.86 11.19
C GLU A 260 -13.08 26.82 11.69
N THR A 261 -13.11 28.05 11.18
CA THR A 261 -12.16 29.11 11.54
C THR A 261 -12.89 30.41 11.77
N ARG A 262 -12.37 31.24 12.66
CA ARG A 262 -12.84 32.61 12.87
C ARG A 262 -11.70 33.51 13.31
N THR A 263 -11.72 34.74 12.83
CA THR A 263 -10.77 35.79 13.17
C THR A 263 -11.32 36.71 14.24
N TYR A 264 -10.46 37.17 15.14
CA TYR A 264 -10.76 38.09 16.24
C TYR A 264 -9.72 39.21 16.26
N SER A 265 -10.10 40.37 16.77
CA SER A 265 -9.21 41.50 17.03
C SER A 265 -8.36 41.35 18.29
N ALA A 266 -8.71 40.39 19.14
CA ALA A 266 -7.97 40.04 20.35
C ALA A 266 -6.53 39.58 20.06
N ASP A 267 -5.68 39.81 21.05
CA ASP A 267 -4.32 39.26 21.08
C ASP A 267 -4.36 37.71 21.10
N PRO A 268 -3.51 37.02 20.32
CA PRO A 268 -3.58 35.56 20.23
C PRO A 268 -3.26 34.83 21.55
N ASP A 269 -2.49 35.42 22.48
CA ASP A 269 -2.33 34.83 23.83
C ASP A 269 -3.59 35.05 24.68
N ALA A 270 -4.31 36.15 24.46
CA ALA A 270 -5.60 36.37 25.10
C ALA A 270 -6.66 35.37 24.64
N ALA A 271 -6.72 35.08 23.33
CA ALA A 271 -7.59 34.04 22.80
C ALA A 271 -7.18 32.64 23.31
N TRP A 272 -5.87 32.34 23.33
CA TRP A 272 -5.36 31.07 23.82
C TRP A 272 -5.66 30.81 25.29
N ARG A 273 -5.61 31.83 26.16
CA ARG A 273 -6.03 31.70 27.56
C ARG A 273 -7.47 31.21 27.75
N VAL A 274 -8.34 31.44 26.76
CA VAL A 274 -9.73 30.97 26.79
C VAL A 274 -9.83 29.58 26.15
N VAL A 275 -9.41 29.45 24.87
CA VAL A 275 -9.65 28.21 24.12
C VAL A 275 -8.71 27.08 24.50
N GLY A 276 -7.50 27.41 25.01
CA GLY A 276 -6.47 26.47 25.44
C GLY A 276 -6.64 25.94 26.87
N ASP A 277 -7.57 26.50 27.65
CA ASP A 277 -7.99 25.93 28.94
C ASP A 277 -8.86 24.69 28.69
N THR A 278 -8.17 23.55 28.55
CA THR A 278 -8.82 22.28 28.25
C THR A 278 -9.78 21.83 29.34
N GLY A 279 -9.66 22.28 30.59
CA GLY A 279 -10.56 21.91 31.68
C GLY A 279 -11.83 22.75 31.77
N ASN A 280 -11.79 23.98 31.25
CA ASN A 280 -12.86 24.97 31.42
C ASN A 280 -13.59 25.31 30.11
N ILE A 281 -13.78 24.33 29.24
CA ILE A 281 -14.41 24.55 27.93
C ILE A 281 -15.88 25.02 28.01
N ALA A 282 -16.58 24.73 29.11
CA ALA A 282 -17.94 25.23 29.34
C ALA A 282 -18.03 26.77 29.41
N ALA A 283 -16.90 27.44 29.68
CA ALA A 283 -16.86 28.91 29.74
C ALA A 283 -17.06 29.59 28.38
N TRP A 284 -16.87 28.87 27.26
CA TRP A 284 -16.92 29.47 25.92
C TRP A 284 -17.63 28.61 24.86
N ILE A 285 -17.94 27.35 25.13
CA ILE A 285 -18.72 26.47 24.25
C ILE A 285 -20.17 26.40 24.77
N PRO A 286 -21.15 27.09 24.13
CA PRO A 286 -22.53 27.14 24.64
C PRO A 286 -23.24 25.78 24.73
N ALA A 287 -22.80 24.79 23.95
CA ALA A 287 -23.37 23.45 23.97
C ALA A 287 -22.98 22.64 25.24
N ILE A 288 -21.99 23.09 26.00
CA ILE A 288 -21.46 22.41 27.18
C ILE A 288 -21.89 23.17 28.45
N GLU A 289 -22.65 22.51 29.31
CA GLU A 289 -23.11 23.08 30.58
C GLU A 289 -22.01 23.05 31.65
N ALA A 290 -21.24 21.96 31.68
CA ALA A 290 -20.16 21.76 32.65
C ALA A 290 -19.01 20.99 32.04
N SER A 291 -17.78 21.33 32.43
CA SER A 291 -16.58 20.58 32.07
C SER A 291 -15.64 20.43 33.26
N ARG A 292 -14.90 19.31 33.30
CA ARG A 292 -13.80 19.08 34.25
C ARG A 292 -12.70 18.27 33.59
N LEU A 293 -11.47 18.44 34.07
CA LEU A 293 -10.30 17.69 33.64
C LEU A 293 -9.74 16.88 34.81
N GLU A 294 -9.55 15.58 34.60
CA GLU A 294 -8.96 14.64 35.54
C GLU A 294 -7.73 13.99 34.88
N GLY A 295 -6.54 14.52 35.19
CA GLY A 295 -5.32 14.13 34.49
C GLY A 295 -5.35 14.60 33.04
N ASP A 296 -5.27 13.66 32.09
CA ASP A 296 -5.40 13.90 30.66
C ASP A 296 -6.84 13.67 30.14
N VAL A 297 -7.78 13.25 30.99
CA VAL A 297 -9.15 12.93 30.59
C VAL A 297 -10.09 14.08 30.95
N ARG A 298 -10.74 14.63 29.92
CA ARG A 298 -11.76 15.67 30.01
C ARG A 298 -13.15 15.06 30.00
N HIS A 299 -14.00 15.51 30.90
CA HIS A 299 -15.42 15.20 30.96
C HIS A 299 -16.21 16.47 30.63
N ALA A 300 -17.08 16.40 29.61
CA ALA A 300 -17.88 17.52 29.14
C ALA A 300 -19.36 17.14 29.09
N THR A 301 -20.20 17.83 29.85
CA THR A 301 -21.65 17.56 29.94
C THR A 301 -22.41 18.48 28.99
N PHE A 302 -23.23 17.91 28.10
CA PHE A 302 -24.05 18.66 27.16
C PHE A 302 -25.26 19.31 27.84
N ALA A 303 -25.54 20.56 27.48
CA ALA A 303 -26.61 21.36 28.09
C ALA A 303 -28.05 20.91 27.74
N ASP A 304 -28.22 20.10 26.70
CA ASP A 304 -29.53 19.60 26.24
C ASP A 304 -29.97 18.30 26.93
N GLY A 305 -29.22 17.85 27.96
CA GLY A 305 -29.44 16.56 28.60
C GLY A 305 -28.95 15.38 27.75
N GLY A 306 -28.17 15.63 26.70
CA GLY A 306 -27.59 14.62 25.82
C GLY A 306 -26.58 13.69 26.48
N GLY A 307 -26.13 13.99 27.71
CA GLY A 307 -25.20 13.17 28.48
C GLY A 307 -23.80 13.75 28.53
N GLU A 308 -22.81 12.92 28.89
CA GLU A 308 -21.41 13.33 29.07
C GLU A 308 -20.54 12.76 27.93
N ALA A 309 -19.71 13.62 27.32
CA ALA A 309 -18.58 13.23 26.49
C ALA A 309 -17.33 13.10 27.34
N ILE A 310 -16.61 11.99 27.14
CA ILE A 310 -15.32 11.69 27.76
C ILE A 310 -14.28 11.74 26.65
N GLU A 311 -13.28 12.59 26.84
CA GLU A 311 -12.26 12.91 25.85
C GLU A 311 -10.88 12.83 26.48
N ARG A 312 -9.84 12.53 25.71
CA ARG A 312 -8.44 12.56 26.19
C ARG A 312 -7.67 13.66 25.48
N ILE A 313 -7.00 14.52 26.24
CA ILE A 313 -6.02 15.47 25.71
C ILE A 313 -4.74 14.69 25.40
N VAL A 314 -4.39 14.60 24.12
CA VAL A 314 -3.24 13.81 23.65
C VAL A 314 -2.02 14.66 23.33
N GLU A 315 -2.23 15.93 23.00
CA GLU A 315 -1.16 16.92 22.78
C GLU A 315 -1.63 18.26 23.34
N HIS A 316 -0.74 18.99 24.00
CA HIS A 316 -1.00 20.36 24.46
C HIS A 316 0.32 21.13 24.41
N ASP A 317 0.33 22.25 23.69
CA ASP A 317 1.48 23.12 23.48
C ASP A 317 1.06 24.58 23.63
N ASP A 318 1.35 25.14 24.81
CA ASP A 318 1.10 26.55 25.11
C ASP A 318 1.94 27.51 24.25
N ALA A 319 3.18 27.12 23.88
CA ALA A 319 4.04 27.98 23.08
C ALA A 319 3.56 28.03 21.62
N GLY A 320 3.12 26.89 21.09
CA GLY A 320 2.50 26.77 19.77
C GLY A 320 1.01 27.14 19.72
N ARG A 321 0.38 27.45 20.88
CA ARG A 321 -1.05 27.75 21.04
C ARG A 321 -1.94 26.71 20.36
N THR A 322 -1.66 25.43 20.61
CA THR A 322 -2.40 24.31 20.01
C THR A 322 -2.60 23.16 21.00
N TYR A 323 -3.74 22.48 20.90
CA TYR A 323 -3.93 21.20 21.59
C TYR A 323 -4.75 20.24 20.73
N VAL A 324 -4.59 18.95 21.00
CA VAL A 324 -5.27 17.86 20.30
C VAL A 324 -5.95 16.96 21.33
N TYR A 325 -7.17 16.53 21.02
CA TYR A 325 -7.92 15.62 21.86
C TYR A 325 -8.64 14.53 21.05
N GLU A 326 -8.92 13.41 21.70
CA GLU A 326 -9.58 12.25 21.14
C GLU A 326 -10.88 11.95 21.90
N TYR A 327 -11.91 11.50 21.21
CA TYR A 327 -13.19 11.11 21.82
C TYR A 327 -13.12 9.66 22.30
N LEU A 328 -13.23 9.44 23.61
CA LEU A 328 -13.19 8.09 24.19
C LEU A 328 -14.58 7.47 24.23
N SER A 329 -15.58 8.23 24.67
CA SER A 329 -16.97 7.77 24.75
C SER A 329 -17.94 8.94 24.96
N GLY A 330 -19.21 8.74 24.63
CA GLY A 330 -20.27 9.67 24.97
C GLY A 330 -21.50 9.47 24.07
N PRO A 331 -22.36 10.50 23.91
CA PRO A 331 -23.65 10.33 23.26
C PRO A 331 -23.61 10.28 21.73
N LEU A 332 -22.52 10.74 21.11
CA LEU A 332 -22.38 10.74 19.65
C LEU A 332 -21.71 9.42 19.22
N PRO A 333 -22.22 8.73 18.17
CA PRO A 333 -21.66 7.48 17.67
C PRO A 333 -20.38 7.72 16.84
N LEU A 334 -19.40 8.40 17.44
CA LEU A 334 -18.12 8.75 16.85
C LEU A 334 -17.11 7.61 17.02
N LYS A 335 -16.32 7.37 15.99
CA LYS A 335 -15.22 6.43 15.94
C LYS A 335 -14.00 7.12 15.37
N GLU A 336 -12.83 6.82 15.95
CA GLU A 336 -11.55 7.40 15.52
C GLU A 336 -11.59 8.94 15.47
N TYR A 337 -12.39 9.56 16.34
CA TYR A 337 -12.52 11.01 16.38
C TYR A 337 -11.28 11.61 17.03
N ARG A 338 -10.66 12.54 16.29
CA ARG A 338 -9.54 13.36 16.75
C ARG A 338 -9.79 14.80 16.35
N SER A 339 -9.57 15.73 17.26
CA SER A 339 -9.79 17.15 17.03
C SER A 339 -8.61 17.99 17.51
N ARG A 340 -8.38 19.11 16.83
CA ARG A 340 -7.34 20.08 17.14
C ARG A 340 -7.95 21.48 17.23
N ILE A 341 -7.57 22.21 18.26
CA ILE A 341 -7.76 23.66 18.34
C ILE A 341 -6.38 24.31 18.24
N SER A 342 -6.27 25.36 17.42
CA SER A 342 -5.06 26.18 17.33
C SER A 342 -5.41 27.66 17.24
N VAL A 343 -4.57 28.51 17.83
CA VAL A 343 -4.64 29.97 17.67
C VAL A 343 -3.41 30.44 16.90
N ARG A 344 -3.64 31.22 15.84
CA ARG A 344 -2.60 31.72 14.94
C ARG A 344 -2.60 33.23 14.93
N GLU A 345 -1.43 33.79 14.66
CA GLU A 345 -1.28 35.22 14.35
C GLU A 345 -2.11 35.58 13.11
N HIS A 346 -2.86 36.67 13.16
CA HIS A 346 -3.59 37.22 12.02
C HIS A 346 -3.35 38.73 11.94
N ALA A 347 -3.44 39.32 10.73
CA ALA A 347 -3.10 40.74 10.53
C ALA A 347 -3.90 41.71 11.41
N GLU A 348 -5.11 41.32 11.79
CA GLU A 348 -6.04 42.12 12.60
C GLU A 348 -6.13 41.65 14.06
N GLY A 349 -5.33 40.66 14.49
CA GLY A 349 -5.38 40.07 15.82
C GLY A 349 -5.00 38.58 15.77
N CYS A 350 -5.98 37.69 15.93
CA CYS A 350 -5.76 36.24 15.87
C CYS A 350 -6.78 35.49 15.02
N GLU A 351 -6.40 34.31 14.55
CA GLU A 351 -7.29 33.32 13.95
C GLU A 351 -7.38 32.09 14.84
N VAL A 352 -8.59 31.69 15.24
CA VAL A 352 -8.82 30.42 15.94
C VAL A 352 -9.31 29.39 14.91
N VAL A 353 -8.58 28.30 14.77
CA VAL A 353 -8.88 27.20 13.85
C VAL A 353 -9.22 25.95 14.65
N TRP A 354 -10.39 25.39 14.40
CA TRP A 354 -10.86 24.15 15.02
C TRP A 354 -11.12 23.10 13.95
N THR A 355 -10.33 22.03 13.99
CA THR A 355 -10.45 20.90 13.06
C THR A 355 -10.85 19.62 13.77
N SER A 356 -11.51 18.71 13.05
CA SER A 356 -11.68 17.34 13.51
C SER A 356 -11.87 16.37 12.37
N ASP A 357 -11.42 15.14 12.61
CA ASP A 357 -11.51 14.02 11.70
C ASP A 357 -12.18 12.86 12.44
N PHE A 358 -13.22 12.25 11.85
CA PHE A 358 -13.91 11.10 12.47
C PHE A 358 -14.64 10.22 11.46
N THR A 359 -15.13 9.08 11.94
CA THR A 359 -16.11 8.24 11.23
C THR A 359 -17.23 7.81 12.17
N SER A 360 -18.38 7.41 11.64
CA SER A 360 -19.45 6.73 12.39
C SER A 360 -19.64 5.28 11.95
N GLY A 361 -19.15 4.96 10.73
CA GLY A 361 -19.35 3.68 10.06
C GLY A 361 -20.56 3.64 9.12
N SER A 362 -21.23 4.78 8.89
CA SER A 362 -22.30 4.95 7.90
C SER A 362 -22.20 6.34 7.27
N ALA A 363 -22.19 6.41 5.93
CA ALA A 363 -22.09 7.69 5.21
C ALA A 363 -23.27 8.65 5.49
N GLU A 364 -24.47 8.13 5.77
CA GLU A 364 -25.63 8.94 6.14
C GLU A 364 -25.46 9.55 7.53
N THR A 365 -24.99 8.75 8.49
CA THR A 365 -24.71 9.20 9.85
C THR A 365 -23.51 10.16 9.87
N ASP A 366 -22.50 9.92 9.03
CA ASP A 366 -21.34 10.81 8.85
C ASP A 366 -21.77 12.21 8.40
N GLU A 367 -22.68 12.33 7.44
CA GLU A 367 -23.18 13.64 6.96
C GLU A 367 -24.00 14.37 8.03
N GLN A 368 -24.85 13.65 8.78
CA GLN A 368 -25.62 14.23 9.87
C GLN A 368 -24.71 14.72 11.00
N LEU A 369 -23.72 13.92 11.39
CA LEU A 369 -22.72 14.28 12.39
C LEU A 369 -21.84 15.43 11.92
N ARG A 370 -21.50 15.48 10.64
CA ARG A 370 -20.76 16.60 10.05
C ARG A 370 -21.49 17.92 10.27
N VAL A 371 -22.78 17.95 9.96
CA VAL A 371 -23.63 19.14 10.15
C VAL A 371 -23.74 19.49 11.63
N ALA A 372 -23.96 18.52 12.50
CA ALA A 372 -24.11 18.73 13.94
C ALA A 372 -22.83 19.29 14.58
N ILE A 373 -21.67 18.64 14.36
CA ILE A 373 -20.39 19.03 14.97
C ILE A 373 -19.91 20.39 14.41
N SER A 374 -20.03 20.59 13.09
CA SER A 374 -19.75 21.89 12.46
C SER A 374 -20.61 23.01 13.06
N GLY A 375 -21.90 22.72 13.34
CA GLY A 375 -22.79 23.65 14.04
C GLY A 375 -22.31 24.01 15.45
N ILE A 376 -21.84 23.02 16.23
CA ILE A 376 -21.27 23.24 17.57
C ILE A 376 -20.02 24.13 17.47
N TYR A 377 -19.10 23.83 16.57
CA TYR A 377 -17.86 24.59 16.40
C TYR A 377 -18.15 26.05 16.02
N ARG A 378 -19.01 26.27 15.02
CA ARG A 378 -19.40 27.63 14.62
C ARG A 378 -20.06 28.38 15.77
N SER A 379 -21.02 27.75 16.47
CA SER A 379 -21.69 28.40 17.61
C SER A 379 -20.71 28.78 18.72
N ALA A 380 -19.69 27.95 18.98
CA ALA A 380 -18.67 28.24 19.97
C ALA A 380 -17.72 29.36 19.52
N LEU A 381 -17.25 29.32 18.27
CA LEU A 381 -16.43 30.40 17.69
C LEU A 381 -17.20 31.73 17.65
N ASP A 382 -18.49 31.71 17.35
CA ASP A 382 -19.37 32.88 17.38
C ASP A 382 -19.52 33.43 18.81
N HIS A 383 -19.71 32.55 19.79
CA HIS A 383 -19.83 32.95 21.19
C HIS A 383 -18.50 33.51 21.74
N LEU A 384 -17.36 33.00 21.27
CA LEU A 384 -16.03 33.47 21.67
C LEU A 384 -15.85 34.97 21.41
N THR A 385 -16.50 35.55 20.39
CA THR A 385 -16.54 37.00 20.17
C THR A 385 -17.07 37.74 21.42
N THR A 386 -18.13 37.23 22.06
CA THR A 386 -18.67 37.81 23.30
C THR A 386 -17.71 37.60 24.48
N VAL A 387 -17.13 36.40 24.59
CA VAL A 387 -16.19 36.05 25.68
C VAL A 387 -14.93 36.90 25.65
N LEU A 388 -14.42 37.21 24.46
CA LEU A 388 -13.27 38.10 24.26
C LEU A 388 -13.62 39.59 24.37
N GLY A 389 -14.89 39.93 24.58
CA GLY A 389 -15.34 41.32 24.75
C GLY A 389 -15.44 42.10 23.44
N GLU A 390 -15.56 41.41 22.31
CA GLU A 390 -15.76 42.01 20.99
C GLU A 390 -17.27 42.17 20.75
N GLY A 391 -17.77 43.40 20.76
CA GLY A 391 -19.21 43.68 20.75
C GLY A 391 -19.65 44.66 19.67
N SER A 392 -20.30 44.09 18.63
CA SER A 392 -21.17 44.64 17.56
C SER A 392 -20.64 45.74 16.64
#